data_AF-A0A8S3D6Q8-F1
#
_entry.id   AF-A0A8S3D6Q8-F1
#
_cell.length_a   1.000
_cell.length_b   1.000
_cell.length_c   1.000
_cell.angle_alpha   90.00
_cell.angle_beta   90.00
_cell.angle_gamma   90.00
#
_symmetry.space_group_name_H-M   'P 1'
#
loop_
_entity.id
_entity.type
_entity.pdbx_description
1 polymer ?
#
loop_
_entity_poly.entity_id
_entity_poly.type
_entity_poly.pdbx_seq_one_letter_code
_entity_poly.pdbx_strand_id
1 'polypeptide(L)'
;NLSVGQKQLVCLARAILKKSRILVIDEATANVDNATDELIQRAIREQFKNCTVLTVAHRLRTVIDSDRIMVLGSGNILEFDTPQALLFDTQSQFSSLVNQTGIGEAEHLRILANTAAEFNRKITQERVVNNENTFKKNNESDPLI
;
A
#
# COMPACT_ATOMS: atom_id res chain seq x y z
N ASN A 1 13.82 22.46 -18.96
CA ASN A 1 13.66 22.21 -17.51
C ASN A 1 12.41 21.38 -17.28
N LEU A 2 12.52 20.26 -16.55
CA LEU A 2 11.37 19.46 -16.13
C LEU A 2 10.79 19.99 -14.81
N SER A 3 9.47 19.98 -14.66
CA SER A 3 8.80 20.27 -13.39
C SER A 3 9.17 19.24 -12.32
N VAL A 4 8.88 19.55 -11.06
CA VAL A 4 9.12 18.62 -9.94
C VAL A 4 8.34 17.31 -10.14
N GLY A 5 7.07 17.39 -10.54
CA GLY A 5 6.26 16.20 -10.86
C GLY A 5 6.81 15.39 -12.04
N GLN A 6 7.29 16.05 -13.09
CA GLN A 6 7.92 15.36 -14.23
C GLN A 6 9.21 14.64 -13.82
N LYS A 7 10.01 15.22 -12.93
CA LYS A 7 11.20 14.55 -12.38
C LYS A 7 10.83 13.33 -11.53
N GLN A 8 9.76 13.42 -10.73
CA GLN A 8 9.24 12.29 -9.94
C GLN A 8 8.81 11.12 -10.84
N LEU A 9 8.08 11.41 -11.93
CA LEU A 9 7.69 10.39 -12.92
C LEU A 9 8.89 9.72 -13.58
N VAL A 10 9.93 10.49 -13.95
CA VAL A 10 11.17 9.93 -14.51
C VAL A 10 11.89 9.04 -13.50
N CYS A 11 11.94 9.43 -12.23
CA CYS A 11 12.50 8.60 -11.16
C CYS A 11 11.72 7.30 -10.97
N LEU A 12 10.38 7.37 -10.99
CA LEU A 12 9.53 6.18 -10.91
C LEU A 12 9.77 5.24 -12.10
N ALA A 13 9.82 5.77 -13.32
CA ALA A 13 10.12 4.98 -14.52
C ALA A 13 11.48 4.27 -14.41
N ARG A 14 12.50 4.97 -13.89
CA ARG A 14 13.82 4.37 -13.62
C ARG A 14 13.77 3.25 -12.57
N ALA A 15 12.97 3.42 -11.51
CA ALA A 15 12.80 2.40 -10.49
C ALA A 15 12.13 1.13 -11.04
N ILE A 16 11.12 1.30 -11.91
CA ILE A 16 10.44 0.19 -12.61
C ILE A 16 11.45 -0.57 -13.47
N LEU A 17 12.24 0.13 -14.28
CA LEU A 17 13.26 -0.49 -15.15
C LEU A 17 14.34 -1.24 -14.37
N LYS A 18 14.71 -0.75 -13.18
CA LYS A 18 15.73 -1.36 -12.33
C LYS A 18 15.24 -2.61 -11.58
N LYS A 19 13.93 -2.88 -11.55
CA LYS A 19 13.32 -3.97 -10.77
C LYS A 19 13.76 -3.94 -9.30
N SER A 20 13.75 -2.75 -8.69
CA SER A 20 14.18 -2.55 -7.31
C SER A 20 13.34 -3.39 -6.34
N ARG A 21 13.97 -4.20 -5.49
CA ARG A 21 13.27 -5.02 -4.47
C ARG A 21 12.60 -4.20 -3.37
N ILE A 22 13.14 -3.00 -3.11
CA ILE A 22 12.63 -2.06 -2.11
C ILE A 22 12.47 -0.70 -2.80
N LEU A 23 11.27 -0.13 -2.67
CA LEU A 23 10.92 1.19 -3.18
C LEU A 23 10.54 2.07 -1.99
N VAL A 24 11.20 3.22 -1.86
CA VAL A 24 10.84 4.24 -0.87
C VAL A 24 10.24 5.42 -1.60
N ILE A 25 9.05 5.83 -1.17
CA ILE A 25 8.28 6.93 -1.75
C ILE A 25 8.09 7.98 -0.67
N ASP A 26 8.80 9.09 -0.81
CA ASP A 26 8.62 10.24 0.08
C ASP A 26 7.83 11.31 -0.67
N GLU A 27 6.55 11.42 -0.34
CA GLU A 27 5.64 12.45 -0.84
C GLU A 27 5.69 12.65 -2.38
N ALA A 28 5.94 11.58 -3.13
CA ALA A 28 6.38 11.65 -4.52
C ALA A 28 5.32 12.15 -5.51
N THR A 29 4.12 12.51 -5.05
CA THR A 29 3.00 13.00 -5.86
C THR A 29 2.38 14.29 -5.34
N ALA A 30 3.02 14.98 -4.39
CA ALA A 30 2.52 16.25 -3.82
C ALA A 30 2.23 17.35 -4.87
N ASN A 31 2.98 17.35 -5.97
CA ASN A 31 2.92 18.38 -7.02
C ASN A 31 2.11 17.93 -8.25
N VAL A 32 1.29 16.90 -8.09
CA VAL A 32 0.54 16.24 -9.17
C VAL A 32 -0.95 16.32 -8.86
N ASP A 33 -1.79 16.51 -9.88
CA ASP A 33 -3.24 16.55 -9.70
C ASP A 33 -3.80 15.18 -9.23
N ASN A 34 -4.99 15.17 -8.65
CA ASN A 34 -5.59 13.97 -8.07
C ASN A 34 -5.73 12.81 -9.07
N ALA A 35 -6.12 13.09 -10.33
CA ALA A 35 -6.30 12.05 -11.33
C ALA A 35 -4.97 11.43 -11.73
N THR A 36 -3.94 12.25 -11.92
CA THR A 36 -2.60 11.76 -12.23
C THR A 36 -1.97 11.02 -11.04
N ASP A 37 -2.20 11.46 -9.80
CA ASP A 37 -1.76 10.73 -8.60
C ASP A 37 -2.39 9.34 -8.51
N GLU A 38 -3.70 9.21 -8.73
CA GLU A 38 -4.37 7.89 -8.78
C GLU A 38 -3.73 6.96 -9.81
N LEU A 39 -3.41 7.48 -11.01
CA LEU A 39 -2.72 6.72 -12.06
C LEU A 39 -1.31 6.29 -11.61
N ILE A 40 -0.57 7.17 -10.95
CA ILE A 40 0.77 6.88 -10.41
C ILE A 40 0.68 5.80 -9.34
N GLN A 41 -0.23 5.93 -8.37
CA GLN A 41 -0.41 4.94 -7.29
C GLN A 41 -0.80 3.58 -7.85
N ARG A 42 -1.70 3.55 -8.84
CA ARG A 42 -2.06 2.32 -9.54
C ARG A 42 -0.86 1.70 -10.25
N ALA A 43 -0.06 2.49 -10.97
CA ALA A 43 1.13 2.01 -11.65
C ALA A 43 2.17 1.45 -10.66
N ILE A 44 2.38 2.13 -9.52
CA ILE A 44 3.25 1.64 -8.45
C ILE A 44 2.75 0.28 -7.95
N ARG A 45 1.47 0.20 -7.58
CA ARG A 45 0.87 -1.05 -7.10
C ARG A 45 0.98 -2.18 -8.11
N GLU A 46 0.80 -1.91 -9.40
CA GLU A 46 0.87 -2.93 -10.44
C GLU A 46 2.30 -3.40 -10.75
N GLN A 47 3.25 -2.47 -10.84
CA GLN A 47 4.63 -2.78 -11.23
C GLN A 47 5.48 -3.30 -10.07
N PHE A 48 5.13 -2.94 -8.83
CA PHE A 48 5.87 -3.31 -7.63
C PHE A 48 5.15 -4.32 -6.74
N LYS A 49 4.18 -5.10 -7.27
CA LYS A 49 3.43 -6.15 -6.51
C LYS A 49 4.32 -7.14 -5.73
N ASN A 50 5.54 -7.36 -6.21
CA ASN A 50 6.50 -8.31 -5.64
C ASN A 50 7.68 -7.61 -4.92
N CYS A 51 7.56 -6.32 -4.66
CA CYS A 51 8.59 -5.51 -4.02
C CYS A 51 8.03 -4.89 -2.73
N THR A 52 8.90 -4.58 -1.78
CA THR A 52 8.50 -3.85 -0.58
C THR A 52 8.40 -2.37 -0.92
N VAL A 53 7.23 -1.78 -0.74
CA VAL A 53 7.01 -0.34 -0.95
C VAL A 53 6.81 0.31 0.42
N LEU A 54 7.68 1.26 0.76
CA LEU A 54 7.57 2.09 1.94
C LEU A 54 7.18 3.51 1.50
N THR A 55 5.99 3.94 1.89
CA THR A 55 5.47 5.27 1.53
C THR A 55 5.36 6.15 2.75
N VAL A 56 5.99 7.32 2.70
CA VAL A 56 5.78 8.43 3.63
C VAL A 56 4.87 9.43 2.91
N ALA A 57 3.71 9.72 3.51
CA ALA A 57 2.73 10.62 2.91
C ALA A 57 1.98 11.41 3.97
N HIS A 58 1.61 12.63 3.61
CA HIS A 58 0.64 13.45 4.35
C HIS A 58 -0.79 13.28 3.81
N ARG A 59 -0.98 12.62 2.65
CA ARG A 59 -2.29 12.40 2.01
C ARG A 59 -2.80 11.01 2.38
N LEU A 60 -3.87 10.95 3.18
CA LEU A 60 -4.42 9.68 3.67
C LEU A 60 -4.89 8.77 2.53
N ARG A 61 -5.45 9.33 1.46
CA ARG A 61 -5.87 8.60 0.26
C ARG A 61 -4.73 7.82 -0.41
N THR A 62 -3.49 8.28 -0.28
CA THR A 62 -2.31 7.61 -0.85
C THR A 62 -1.90 6.37 -0.05
N VAL A 63 -2.24 6.31 1.24
CA VAL A 63 -1.79 5.24 2.16
C VAL A 63 -2.92 4.34 2.66
N ILE A 64 -4.19 4.72 2.42
CA ILE A 64 -5.38 4.04 2.97
C ILE A 64 -5.52 2.58 2.54
N ASP A 65 -4.94 2.21 1.41
CA ASP A 65 -4.96 0.85 0.85
C ASP A 65 -3.64 0.10 1.04
N SER A 66 -2.76 0.59 1.92
CA SER A 66 -1.51 -0.09 2.28
C SER A 66 -1.78 -1.37 3.08
N ASP A 67 -0.85 -2.32 3.00
CA ASP A 67 -0.91 -3.56 3.78
C ASP A 67 -0.90 -3.29 5.30
N ARG A 68 -0.13 -2.28 5.72
CA ARG A 68 -0.01 -1.79 7.11
C ARG A 68 0.27 -0.29 7.08
N ILE A 69 -0.15 0.40 8.13
CA ILE A 69 0.10 1.83 8.37
C ILE A 69 0.84 1.97 9.68
N MET A 70 1.90 2.79 9.67
CA MET A 70 2.65 3.19 10.85
C MET A 70 2.39 4.66 11.14
N VAL A 71 1.85 4.97 12.32
CA VAL A 71 1.70 6.35 12.78
C VAL A 71 2.90 6.69 13.66
N LEU A 72 3.61 7.75 13.29
CA LEU A 72 4.77 8.27 14.02
C LEU A 72 4.41 9.57 14.72
N GLY A 73 4.87 9.74 15.96
CA GLY A 73 4.71 10.98 16.72
C GLY A 73 5.86 11.17 17.70
N SER A 74 6.43 12.37 17.72
CA SER A 74 7.55 12.74 18.62
C SER A 74 8.73 11.74 18.59
N GLY A 75 9.04 11.19 17.42
CA GLY A 75 10.12 10.22 17.23
C GLY A 75 9.79 8.78 17.65
N ASN A 76 8.56 8.49 18.05
CA ASN A 76 8.11 7.16 18.47
C ASN A 76 7.03 6.60 17.54
N ILE A 77 6.95 5.27 17.46
CA ILE A 77 5.81 4.57 16.84
C ILE A 77 4.64 4.65 17.80
N LEU A 78 3.58 5.34 17.39
CA LEU A 78 2.33 5.41 18.16
C LEU A 78 1.45 4.21 17.83
N GLU A 79 1.37 3.84 16.56
CA GLU A 79 0.48 2.78 16.06
C GLU A 79 1.11 2.05 14.88
N PHE A 80 0.83 0.76 14.76
CA PHE A 80 1.25 -0.03 13.61
C PHE A 80 0.30 -1.22 13.39
N ASP A 81 -0.63 -1.09 12.45
CA ASP A 81 -1.55 -2.17 12.09
C ASP A 81 -2.16 -1.95 10.68
N THR A 82 -3.09 -2.80 10.26
CA THR A 82 -3.88 -2.62 9.04
C THR A 82 -4.71 -1.35 9.10
N PRO A 83 -4.97 -0.68 7.96
CA PRO A 83 -5.86 0.48 7.92
C PRO A 83 -7.22 0.18 8.55
N GLN A 84 -7.77 -1.03 8.31
CA GLN A 84 -9.06 -1.45 8.85
C GLN A 84 -9.04 -1.55 10.38
N ALA A 85 -8.02 -2.16 10.97
CA ALA A 85 -7.90 -2.28 12.42
C ALA A 85 -7.76 -0.91 13.09
N LEU A 86 -6.90 -0.05 12.54
CA LEU A 86 -6.70 1.31 13.04
C LEU A 86 -7.97 2.16 12.91
N LEU A 87 -8.76 1.99 11.85
CA LEU A 87 -10.02 2.73 11.67
C LEU A 87 -11.17 2.23 12.54
N PHE A 88 -11.13 0.97 12.96
CA PHE A 88 -12.11 0.37 13.87
C PHE A 88 -11.96 0.93 15.30
N ASP A 89 -10.72 1.19 15.72
CA ASP A 89 -10.46 1.85 16.99
C ASP A 89 -10.78 3.35 16.89
N THR A 90 -11.75 3.80 17.68
CA THR A 90 -12.12 5.23 17.74
C THR A 90 -11.12 6.08 18.49
N GLN A 91 -10.25 5.46 19.30
CA GLN A 91 -9.16 6.14 20.03
C GLN A 91 -7.85 6.17 19.23
N SER A 92 -7.80 5.52 18.06
CA SER A 92 -6.62 5.53 17.21
C SER A 92 -6.32 6.94 16.67
N GLN A 93 -5.05 7.32 16.70
CA GLN A 93 -4.49 8.49 16.05
C GLN A 93 -4.76 8.48 14.55
N PHE A 94 -4.63 7.33 13.89
CA PHE A 94 -4.99 7.21 12.49
C PHE A 94 -6.48 7.48 12.24
N SER A 95 -7.37 6.94 13.07
CA SER A 95 -8.82 7.21 12.98
C SER A 95 -9.13 8.70 13.19
N SER A 96 -8.44 9.35 14.14
CA SER A 96 -8.52 10.80 14.36
C SER A 96 -8.06 11.61 13.13
N LEU A 97 -6.94 11.24 12.50
CA LEU A 97 -6.45 11.89 11.28
C LEU A 97 -7.47 11.77 10.14
N VAL A 98 -8.09 10.59 9.97
CA VAL A 98 -9.15 10.40 8.97
C VAL A 98 -10.37 11.26 9.28
N ASN A 99 -10.79 11.36 10.54
CA ASN A 99 -11.95 12.18 10.89
C ASN A 99 -11.69 13.69 10.67
N GLN A 100 -10.43 14.14 10.72
CA GLN A 100 -10.03 15.52 10.45
C GLN A 100 -10.10 15.90 8.97
N THR A 101 -10.23 14.96 8.04
CA THR A 101 -10.36 15.27 6.59
C THR A 101 -11.76 15.78 6.21
N GLY A 102 -12.70 15.78 7.15
CA GLY A 102 -14.11 16.13 6.93
C GLY A 102 -14.97 14.90 6.64
N ILE A 103 -16.28 15.00 6.94
CA ILE A 103 -17.22 13.87 7.01
C ILE A 103 -17.23 13.06 5.69
N GLY A 104 -17.40 13.73 4.55
CA GLY A 104 -17.50 13.04 3.25
C GLY A 104 -16.23 12.30 2.85
N GLU A 105 -15.05 12.90 3.07
CA GLU A 105 -13.78 12.25 2.76
C GLU A 105 -13.49 11.12 3.76
N ALA A 106 -13.82 11.31 5.04
CA ALA A 106 -13.63 10.29 6.07
C ALA A 106 -14.45 9.02 5.77
N GLU A 107 -15.72 9.17 5.37
CA GLU A 107 -16.55 8.05 4.93
C GLU A 107 -15.95 7.36 3.70
N HIS A 108 -15.51 8.14 2.72
CA HIS A 108 -14.88 7.61 1.52
C HIS A 108 -13.60 6.82 1.82
N LEU A 109 -12.72 7.35 2.68
CA LEU A 109 -11.50 6.66 3.12
C LEU A 109 -11.80 5.36 3.86
N ARG A 110 -12.85 5.32 4.69
CA ARG A 110 -13.29 4.09 5.38
C ARG A 110 -13.77 3.03 4.38
N ILE A 111 -14.52 3.43 3.35
CA ILE A 111 -14.95 2.52 2.27
C ILE A 111 -13.75 1.97 1.52
N LEU A 112 -12.78 2.81 1.17
CA LEU A 112 -11.56 2.39 0.49
C LEU A 112 -10.75 1.39 1.34
N ALA A 113 -10.57 1.66 2.63
CA ALA A 113 -9.85 0.77 3.54
C ALA A 113 -10.50 -0.62 3.62
N ASN A 114 -11.83 -0.68 3.73
CA ASN A 114 -12.56 -1.94 3.76
C ASN A 114 -12.45 -2.71 2.44
N THR A 115 -12.58 -1.99 1.32
CA THR A 115 -12.45 -2.58 -0.03
C THR A 115 -11.06 -3.18 -0.25
N ALA A 116 -10.02 -2.45 0.17
CA ALA A 116 -8.63 -2.93 0.10
C ALA A 116 -8.41 -4.16 1.00
N ALA A 117 -8.95 -4.17 2.22
CA ALA A 117 -8.84 -5.30 3.14
C ALA A 117 -9.49 -6.58 2.57
N GLU A 118 -10.68 -6.47 1.97
CA GLU A 118 -11.35 -7.59 1.31
C GLU A 118 -10.54 -8.13 0.12
N PHE A 119 -9.99 -7.24 -0.70
CA PHE A 119 -9.14 -7.61 -1.82
C PHE A 119 -7.87 -8.35 -1.35
N ASN A 120 -7.21 -7.83 -0.32
CA ASN A 120 -6.00 -8.43 0.26
C ASN A 120 -6.29 -9.79 0.90
N ARG A 121 -7.46 -9.98 1.53
CA ARG A 121 -7.88 -11.27 2.07
C ARG A 121 -8.07 -12.32 0.96
N LYS A 122 -8.71 -11.95 -0.17
CA LYS A 122 -8.88 -12.86 -1.33
C LYS A 122 -7.54 -13.29 -1.93
N ILE A 123 -6.63 -12.35 -2.16
CA ILE A 123 -5.27 -12.66 -2.66
C ILE A 123 -4.50 -13.56 -1.70
N THR A 124 -4.60 -13.30 -0.39
CA THR A 124 -3.90 -14.11 0.61
C THR A 124 -4.43 -15.55 0.60
N GLN A 125 -5.74 -15.75 0.51
CA GLN A 125 -6.35 -17.08 0.41
C GLN A 125 -5.92 -17.82 -0.87
N GLU A 126 -5.93 -17.16 -2.02
CA GLU A 126 -5.45 -17.76 -3.28
C GLU A 126 -3.97 -18.14 -3.23
N ARG A 127 -3.12 -17.31 -2.60
CA ARG A 127 -1.68 -17.60 -2.42
C ARG A 127 -1.44 -18.79 -1.50
N VAL A 128 -2.19 -18.91 -0.40
CA VAL A 128 -2.08 -20.04 0.54
C VAL A 128 -2.48 -21.34 -0.15
N VAL A 129 -3.62 -21.35 -0.86
CA VAL A 129 -4.09 -22.53 -1.62
C VAL A 129 -3.08 -22.95 -2.69
N ASN A 130 -2.51 -21.99 -3.43
CA ASN A 130 -1.50 -22.28 -4.43
C ASN A 130 -0.20 -22.81 -3.81
N ASN A 131 0.25 -22.26 -2.67
CA ASN A 131 1.43 -22.78 -1.98
C ASN A 131 1.20 -24.20 -1.45
N GLU A 132 0.04 -24.50 -0.87
CA GLU A 132 -0.29 -25.86 -0.41
C GLU A 132 -0.30 -26.87 -1.56
N ASN A 133 -0.87 -26.52 -2.70
CA ASN A 133 -0.88 -27.38 -3.89
C ASN A 133 0.54 -27.60 -4.46
N THR A 134 1.40 -26.58 -4.39
CA THR A 134 2.81 -26.70 -4.84
C THR A 134 3.62 -27.59 -3.89
N PHE A 135 3.39 -27.46 -2.57
CA PHE A 135 4.02 -28.33 -1.56
C PHE A 135 3.58 -29.80 -1.68
N LYS A 136 2.30 -30.08 -1.95
CA LYS A 136 1.83 -31.45 -2.17
C LYS A 136 2.39 -32.07 -3.44
N LYS A 137 2.45 -31.31 -4.54
CA LYS A 137 2.97 -31.79 -5.82
C LYS A 137 4.46 -32.14 -5.78
N ASN A 138 5.24 -31.44 -4.97
CA ASN A 138 6.67 -31.71 -4.79
C ASN A 138 6.96 -32.93 -3.88
N ASN A 139 5.98 -33.38 -3.10
CA ASN A 139 6.13 -34.53 -2.20
C ASN A 139 5.55 -35.84 -2.77
N GLU A 140 4.92 -35.80 -3.94
CA GLU A 140 4.35 -36.99 -4.62
C GLU A 140 5.21 -37.51 -5.79
N SER A 141 6.35 -36.88 -6.11
CA SER A 141 7.17 -37.22 -7.29
C SER A 141 8.51 -37.94 -7.04
N ASP A 142 8.83 -38.37 -5.81
CA ASP A 142 9.98 -39.26 -5.56
C ASP A 142 9.52 -40.68 -5.17
N PRO A 143 9.36 -41.61 -6.14
CA PRO A 143 9.41 -43.03 -5.82
C PRO A 143 10.88 -43.37 -5.53
N LEU A 144 11.18 -43.67 -4.27
CA LEU A 144 12.43 -44.28 -3.83
C LEU A 144 12.77 -45.47 -4.73
N ILE A 145 13.93 -45.40 -5.39
CA ILE A 145 14.68 -46.55 -5.92
C ILE A 145 15.11 -47.44 -4.74
#